data_AF-X0VPD2-F1
#
_entry.id   AF-X0VPD2-F1
#
_cell.length_a   1.000
_cell.length_b   1.000
_cell.length_c   1.000
_cell.angle_alpha   90.00
_cell.angle_beta   90.00
_cell.angle_gamma   90.00
#
_symmetry.space_group_name_H-M   'P 1'
#
loop_
_entity.id
_entity.type
_entity.pdbx_description
1 polymer ?
#
loop_
_entity_poly.entity_id
_entity_poly.type
_entity_poly.pdbx_seq_one_letter_code
_entity_poly.pdbx_strand_id
1 'polypeptide(L)'
;DRCALSPTYNRDSIFISINTLNYFERSDQFYHEFYAVMEQFDARPHWAKTNFLNKQVIDQLYGERARAFDALRQKLDPDNIFANDFITRCFG
;
A
#
# COMPACT_ATOMS: atom_id res chain seq x y z
N ASP A 1 -0.61 -2.05 -15.88
CA ASP A 1 -0.56 -0.59 -15.62
C ASP A 1 0.88 -0.08 -15.74
N ARG A 2 1.11 1.22 -15.97
CA ARG A 2 2.42 1.88 -16.05
C ARG A 2 2.65 2.94 -14.95
N CYS A 3 1.68 3.21 -14.10
CA CYS A 3 1.86 4.13 -12.96
C CYS A 3 2.77 3.51 -11.89
N ALA A 4 3.76 4.27 -11.40
CA ALA A 4 4.84 3.77 -10.53
C ALA A 4 4.33 2.99 -9.29
N LEU A 5 3.29 3.49 -8.64
CA LEU A 5 2.67 2.90 -7.44
C LEU A 5 1.42 2.04 -7.75
N SER A 6 1.16 1.69 -9.00
CA SER A 6 0.01 0.83 -9.31
C SER A 6 0.18 -0.57 -8.72
N PRO A 7 -0.82 -1.12 -8.00
CA PRO A 7 -0.80 -2.52 -7.54
C PRO A 7 -0.64 -3.54 -8.68
N THR A 8 -0.96 -3.16 -9.93
CA THR A 8 -0.88 -4.03 -11.12
C THR A 8 0.21 -3.56 -12.10
N TYR A 9 1.19 -2.79 -11.62
CA TYR A 9 2.30 -2.37 -12.47
C TYR A 9 3.04 -3.57 -13.07
N ASN A 10 3.14 -3.57 -14.39
CA ASN A 10 3.87 -4.53 -15.22
C ASN A 10 3.66 -6.02 -14.84
N ARG A 11 2.45 -6.38 -14.42
CA ARG A 11 2.06 -7.76 -14.17
C ARG A 11 0.59 -7.97 -14.48
N ASP A 12 0.24 -9.13 -15.00
CA ASP A 12 -1.13 -9.61 -15.00
C ASP A 12 -1.57 -9.76 -13.54
N SER A 13 -2.82 -9.44 -13.25
CA SER A 13 -3.30 -9.35 -11.87
C SER A 13 -4.75 -9.73 -11.77
N ILE A 14 -5.08 -10.43 -10.70
CA ILE A 14 -6.44 -10.60 -10.22
C ILE A 14 -6.63 -9.75 -8.97
N PHE A 15 -7.87 -9.36 -8.70
CA PHE A 15 -8.24 -8.67 -7.47
C PHE A 15 -9.13 -9.57 -6.61
N ILE A 16 -8.78 -9.70 -5.35
CA ILE A 16 -9.61 -10.33 -4.32
C ILE A 16 -10.18 -9.21 -3.47
N SER A 17 -11.49 -9.01 -3.51
CA SER A 17 -12.16 -7.97 -2.73
C SER A 17 -12.88 -8.59 -1.54
N ILE A 18 -12.63 -8.04 -0.36
CA ILE A 18 -13.26 -8.48 0.89
C ILE A 18 -14.12 -7.35 1.42
N ASN A 19 -15.36 -7.69 1.79
CA ASN A 19 -16.27 -6.79 2.46
C ASN A 19 -16.64 -7.41 3.81
N THR A 20 -16.20 -6.77 4.89
CA THR A 20 -16.58 -7.12 6.25
C THR A 20 -17.77 -6.26 6.68
N LEU A 21 -18.75 -6.84 7.36
CA LEU A 21 -19.85 -6.06 7.94
C LEU A 21 -19.35 -5.29 9.17
N ASN A 22 -19.77 -4.03 9.33
CA ASN A 22 -19.22 -3.05 10.29
C ASN A 22 -19.37 -3.38 11.79
N TYR A 23 -19.83 -4.58 12.16
CA TYR A 23 -20.06 -5.00 13.55
C TYR A 23 -19.01 -5.98 14.10
N PHE A 24 -17.96 -6.28 13.34
CA PHE A 24 -16.92 -7.19 13.83
C PHE A 24 -15.84 -6.42 14.60
N GLU A 25 -15.94 -6.47 15.94
CA GLU A 25 -14.88 -6.10 16.89
C GLU A 25 -13.54 -6.80 16.61
N ARG A 26 -13.53 -7.84 15.76
CA ARG A 26 -12.35 -8.62 15.34
C ARG A 26 -11.94 -8.41 13.88
N SER A 27 -12.44 -7.37 13.21
CA SER A 27 -12.12 -7.12 11.80
C SER A 27 -10.62 -6.90 11.57
N ASP A 28 -9.92 -6.22 12.49
CA ASP A 28 -8.47 -6.01 12.40
C ASP A 28 -7.67 -7.32 12.45
N GLN A 29 -8.00 -8.23 13.37
CA GLN A 29 -7.36 -9.55 13.44
C GLN A 29 -7.55 -10.32 12.13
N PHE A 30 -8.76 -10.31 11.58
CA PHE A 30 -9.05 -10.93 10.29
C PHE A 30 -8.18 -10.33 9.17
N TYR A 31 -8.07 -9.00 9.07
CA TYR A 31 -7.24 -8.36 8.04
C TYR A 31 -5.76 -8.71 8.22
N HIS A 32 -5.24 -8.75 9.45
CA HIS A 32 -3.86 -9.16 9.71
C HIS A 32 -3.59 -10.60 9.27
N GLU A 33 -4.47 -11.55 9.63
CA GLU A 33 -4.36 -12.95 9.21
C GLU A 33 -4.47 -13.08 7.69
N PHE A 34 -5.40 -12.34 7.06
CA PHE A 34 -5.51 -12.31 5.60
C PHE A 34 -4.23 -11.81 4.94
N TYR A 35 -3.66 -10.69 5.39
CA TYR A 35 -2.43 -10.15 4.80
C TYR A 35 -1.22 -11.06 5.03
N ALA A 36 -1.14 -11.75 6.18
CA ALA A 36 -0.10 -12.75 6.43
C ALA A 36 -0.16 -13.91 5.42
N VAL A 37 -1.36 -14.40 5.09
CA VAL A 37 -1.52 -15.42 4.03
C VAL A 37 -1.17 -14.86 2.65
N MET A 38 -1.49 -13.58 2.38
CA MET A 38 -1.26 -12.95 1.08
C MET A 38 0.20 -12.57 0.81
N GLU A 39 1.04 -12.51 1.85
CA GLU A 39 2.46 -12.16 1.74
C GLU A 39 3.22 -13.08 0.78
N GLN A 40 2.92 -14.39 0.79
CA GLN A 40 3.55 -15.37 -0.10
C GLN A 40 3.27 -15.17 -1.60
N PHE A 41 2.34 -14.27 -1.96
CA PHE A 41 1.94 -13.98 -3.33
C PHE A 41 2.37 -12.60 -3.82
N ASP A 42 3.22 -11.88 -3.07
CA ASP A 42 3.57 -10.48 -3.34
C ASP A 42 2.34 -9.60 -3.58
N ALA A 43 1.29 -9.85 -2.78
CA ALA A 43 0.02 -9.16 -2.91
C ALA A 43 0.21 -7.67 -2.62
N ARG A 44 -0.34 -6.83 -3.49
CA ARG A 44 -0.29 -5.38 -3.32
C ARG A 44 -1.69 -4.90 -2.94
N PRO A 45 -1.89 -4.35 -1.73
CA PRO A 45 -3.20 -3.89 -1.31
C PRO A 45 -3.66 -2.70 -2.15
N HIS A 46 -4.98 -2.54 -2.24
CA HIS A 46 -5.57 -1.35 -2.81
C HIS A 46 -5.35 -0.16 -1.85
N TRP A 47 -4.75 0.93 -2.34
CA TRP A 47 -4.38 2.10 -1.53
C TRP A 47 -5.54 2.67 -0.69
N ALA A 48 -6.75 2.71 -1.26
CA ALA A 48 -7.95 3.26 -0.62
C ALA A 48 -8.80 2.24 0.20
N LYS A 49 -8.24 1.07 0.54
CA LYS A 49 -8.91 0.04 1.37
C LYS A 49 -8.09 -0.25 2.63
N THR A 50 -8.65 -0.99 3.59
CA THR A 50 -7.92 -1.43 4.79
C THR A 50 -6.62 -2.10 4.43
N ASN A 51 -5.50 -1.51 4.88
CA ASN A 51 -4.16 -2.00 4.62
C ASN A 51 -3.17 -1.54 5.69
N PHE A 52 -2.07 -2.28 5.80
CA PHE A 52 -1.01 -2.06 6.78
C PHE A 52 0.30 -1.61 6.11
N LEU A 53 0.20 -0.91 4.97
CA LEU A 53 1.38 -0.42 4.27
C LEU A 53 2.15 0.57 5.15
N ASN A 54 3.45 0.40 5.16
CA ASN A 54 4.43 1.33 5.72
C ASN A 54 5.62 1.43 4.75
N LYS A 55 6.58 2.33 5.05
CA LYS A 55 7.77 2.54 4.21
C LYS A 55 8.51 1.25 3.86
N GLN A 56 8.76 0.39 4.86
CA GLN A 56 9.46 -0.88 4.65
C GLN A 56 8.70 -1.82 3.72
N VAL A 57 7.39 -2.00 3.94
CA VAL A 57 6.55 -2.88 3.12
C VAL A 57 6.43 -2.33 1.68
N ILE A 58 6.31 -1.01 1.53
CA ILE A 58 6.26 -0.38 0.21
C ILE A 58 7.58 -0.58 -0.54
N ASP A 59 8.71 -0.39 0.12
CA ASP A 59 10.03 -0.61 -0.48
C ASP A 59 10.22 -2.08 -0.91
N GLN A 60 9.69 -3.04 -0.14
CA GLN A 60 9.69 -4.45 -0.51
C GLN A 60 8.81 -4.74 -1.74
N LEU A 61 7.57 -4.23 -1.76
CA LEU A 61 6.58 -4.55 -2.80
C LEU A 61 6.81 -3.82 -4.14
N TYR A 62 7.37 -2.61 -4.09
CA TYR A 62 7.52 -1.71 -5.24
C TYR A 62 8.96 -1.39 -5.60
N GLY A 63 9.92 -1.56 -4.68
CA GLY A 63 11.34 -1.40 -4.91
C GLY A 63 11.73 0.00 -5.38
N GLU A 64 12.60 0.06 -6.39
CA GLU A 64 13.14 1.32 -6.95
C GLU A 64 12.05 2.28 -7.42
N ARG A 65 10.88 1.78 -7.84
CA ARG A 65 9.77 2.62 -8.29
C ARG A 65 9.17 3.43 -7.15
N ALA A 66 9.04 2.84 -5.95
CA ALA A 66 8.58 3.58 -4.78
C ALA A 66 9.60 4.62 -4.34
N ARG A 67 10.90 4.28 -4.36
CA ARG A 67 11.98 5.23 -4.06
C ARG A 67 12.01 6.40 -5.04
N ALA A 68 11.85 6.13 -6.33
CA ALA A 68 11.78 7.17 -7.36
C ALA A 68 10.54 8.08 -7.18
N PHE A 69 9.39 7.50 -6.82
CA PHE A 69 8.19 8.26 -6.49
C PHE A 69 8.41 9.15 -5.26
N ASP A 70 8.98 8.62 -4.18
CA ASP A 70 9.22 9.38 -2.94
C ASP A 70 10.21 10.53 -3.18
N ALA A 71 11.28 10.29 -3.95
CA ALA A 71 12.20 11.36 -4.37
C ALA A 71 11.50 12.45 -5.19
N LEU A 72 10.60 12.08 -6.10
CA LEU A 72 9.81 13.05 -6.86
C LEU A 72 8.83 13.82 -5.95
N ARG A 73 8.19 13.14 -4.99
CA ARG A 73 7.31 13.76 -3.99
C ARG A 73 8.07 14.81 -3.19
N GLN A 74 9.24 14.48 -2.65
CA GLN A 74 10.07 15.43 -1.89
C GLN A 74 10.55 16.62 -2.74
N LYS A 75 10.78 16.41 -4.04
CA LYS A 75 11.13 17.51 -4.96
C LYS A 75 9.97 18.46 -5.23
N LEU A 76 8.75 17.95 -5.33
CA LEU A 76 7.56 18.72 -5.69
C LEU A 76 6.80 19.29 -4.48
N ASP A 77 6.91 18.63 -3.33
CA ASP A 77 6.29 19.00 -2.06
C ASP A 77 7.33 18.95 -0.93
N PRO A 78 8.35 19.84 -0.96
CA PRO A 78 9.45 19.83 0.01
C PRO A 78 8.98 20.11 1.44
N ASP A 79 7.88 20.85 1.59
CA ASP A 79 7.31 21.23 2.89
C ASP A 79 6.21 20.27 3.37
N ASN A 80 5.98 19.15 2.66
CA ASN A 80 4.99 18.13 2.97
C ASN A 80 3.55 18.69 3.12
N ILE A 81 3.16 19.68 2.32
CA ILE A 81 1.84 20.31 2.34
C ILE A 81 0.73 19.30 2.04
N PHE A 82 1.03 18.28 1.21
CA PHE A 82 0.08 17.24 0.82
C PHE A 82 0.23 15.94 1.62
N ALA A 83 1.14 15.87 2.59
CA ALA A 83 1.32 14.68 3.41
C ALA A 83 0.29 14.63 4.55
N ASN A 84 -0.49 13.56 4.58
CA ASN A 84 -1.31 13.19 5.74
C ASN A 84 -0.70 11.98 6.46
N ASP A 85 -1.31 11.56 7.57
CA ASP A 85 -0.85 10.40 8.36
C ASP A 85 -0.60 9.15 7.52
N PHE A 86 -1.41 8.92 6.48
CA PHE A 86 -1.23 7.79 5.58
C PHE A 86 0.05 7.93 4.73
N ILE A 87 0.29 9.11 4.15
CA ILE A 87 1.50 9.39 3.37
C ILE A 87 2.73 9.33 4.27
N THR A 88 2.69 9.94 5.46
CA THR A 88 3.76 9.89 6.46
C THR A 88 4.10 8.44 6.85
N ARG A 89 3.08 7.61 7.15
CA ARG A 89 3.28 6.18 7.44
C ARG A 89 3.95 5.42 6.28
N CYS A 90 3.60 5.78 5.04
CA CYS A 90 4.04 5.08 3.83
C CYS A 90 5.42 5.55 3.34
N PHE A 91 5.80 6.80 3.57
CA PHE A 91 6.96 7.40 2.90
C PHE A 91 7.94 8.10 3.86
N GLY A 92 7.59 8.29 5.13
CA GLY A 92 8.40 9.05 6.09
C GLY A 92 7.88 10.47 6.22
#